data_AF-A0A414NZQ7-F1
#
_entry.id   AF-A0A414NZQ7-F1
#
_cell.length_a   1.000
_cell.length_b   1.000
_cell.length_c   1.000
_cell.angle_alpha   90.00
_cell.angle_beta   90.00
_cell.angle_gamma   90.00
#
_symmetry.space_group_name_H-M   'P 1'
#
loop_
_entity.id
_entity.type
_entity.pdbx_description
1 polymer ?
#
loop_
_entity_poly.entity_id
_entity_poly.type
_entity_poly.pdbx_seq_one_letter_code
_entity_poly.pdbx_strand_id
1 'polypeptide(L)'
;MSQDAKTRRIAATVCEMIERDRKNKGKKPIILPVKQRSRWQSGICKICGEYFDCITNEHAHRHGFKDADAMAKSDAVDFGKRVRR
;
A
#
# COMPACT_ATOMS: atom_id res chain seq x y z
N MET A 1 34.68 -12.54 30.10
CA MET A 1 33.88 -11.37 30.54
C MET A 1 33.03 -11.78 31.74
N SER A 2 33.05 -11.00 32.83
CA SER A 2 32.24 -11.28 34.04
C SER A 2 30.74 -11.17 33.76
N GLN A 3 29.92 -12.00 34.43
CA GLN A 3 28.45 -11.97 34.28
C GLN A 3 27.87 -10.60 34.67
N ASP A 4 28.40 -9.93 35.68
CA ASP A 4 27.98 -8.58 36.09
C ASP A 4 28.18 -7.52 34.98
N ALA A 5 29.28 -7.63 34.24
CA ALA A 5 29.56 -6.74 33.12
C ALA A 5 28.56 -6.93 31.97
N LYS A 6 28.05 -8.16 31.80
CA LYS A 6 27.00 -8.48 30.83
C LYS A 6 25.66 -7.88 31.25
N THR A 7 25.28 -8.02 32.53
CA THR A 7 24.03 -7.49 33.07
C THR A 7 23.97 -5.97 32.98
N ARG A 8 25.07 -5.27 33.30
CA ARG A 8 25.16 -3.80 33.18
C ARG A 8 25.01 -3.31 31.74
N ARG A 9 25.63 -4.01 30.78
CA ARG A 9 25.49 -3.69 29.35
C ARG A 9 24.05 -3.85 28.87
N ILE A 10 23.38 -4.93 29.27
CA ILE A 10 21.98 -5.17 28.92
C ILE A 10 21.09 -4.05 29.47
N ALA A 11 21.27 -3.67 30.73
CA ALA A 11 20.51 -2.58 31.35
C ALA A 11 20.66 -1.25 30.60
N ALA A 12 21.89 -0.89 30.21
CA ALA A 12 22.14 0.33 29.44
C ALA A 12 21.42 0.31 28.08
N THR A 13 21.49 -0.82 27.35
CA THR A 13 20.81 -0.98 26.06
C THR A 13 19.29 -0.89 26.20
N VAL A 14 18.71 -1.48 27.24
CA VAL A 14 17.27 -1.42 27.50
C VAL A 14 16.82 0.02 27.77
N CYS A 15 17.56 0.77 28.58
CA CYS A 15 17.26 2.19 28.83
C CYS A 15 17.28 3.01 27.53
N GLU A 16 18.30 2.84 26.70
CA GLU A 16 18.39 3.54 25.40
C GLU A 16 17.22 3.21 24.46
N MET A 17 16.75 1.96 24.46
CA MET A 17 15.59 1.54 23.66
C MET A 17 14.30 2.21 24.17
N ILE A 18 14.08 2.26 25.49
CA ILE A 18 12.91 2.90 26.09
C ILE A 18 12.87 4.40 25.77
N GLU A 19 14.01 5.09 25.87
CA GLU A 19 14.10 6.51 25.56
C GLU A 19 13.85 6.79 24.07
N ARG A 20 14.38 5.94 23.19
CA ARG A 20 14.15 6.01 21.74
C ARG A 20 12.67 5.82 21.41
N ASP A 21 12.00 4.86 22.04
CA ASP A 21 10.58 4.60 21.84
C ASP A 21 9.72 5.76 22.35
N ARG A 22 10.04 6.35 23.51
CA ARG A 22 9.38 7.57 24.01
C ARG A 22 9.52 8.72 23.02
N LYS A 23 10.71 8.92 22.44
CA LYS A 23 10.95 9.95 21.41
C LYS A 23 10.19 9.66 20.12
N ASN A 24 10.02 8.39 19.76
CA ASN A 24 9.32 7.99 18.54
C ASN A 24 7.79 7.99 18.69
N LYS A 25 7.23 7.84 19.90
CA LYS A 25 5.78 7.91 20.16
C LYS A 25 5.14 9.24 19.73
N GLY A 26 5.91 10.33 19.72
CA GLY A 26 5.43 11.64 19.26
C GLY A 26 5.49 11.85 17.74
N LYS A 27 6.13 10.94 16.99
CA LYS A 27 6.25 11.08 15.53
C LYS A 27 4.97 10.59 14.88
N LYS A 28 4.32 11.47 14.11
CA LYS A 28 3.19 11.08 13.26
C LYS A 28 3.67 10.09 12.20
N PRO A 29 2.91 9.03 11.89
CA PRO A 29 3.22 8.14 10.78
C PRO A 29 3.35 8.92 9.47
N ILE A 30 4.37 8.62 8.68
CA ILE A 30 4.49 9.15 7.32
C ILE A 30 3.47 8.40 6.46
N ILE A 31 2.39 9.09 6.09
CA ILE A 31 1.40 8.54 5.17
C ILE A 31 1.93 8.74 3.75
N LEU A 32 2.38 7.65 3.12
CA LEU A 32 2.79 7.67 1.72
C LEU A 32 1.58 7.91 0.81
N PRO A 33 1.71 8.71 -0.27
CA PRO A 33 0.64 8.89 -1.23
C PRO A 33 0.33 7.55 -1.91
N VAL A 34 -0.93 7.13 -1.85
CA VAL A 34 -1.36 5.90 -2.52
C VAL A 34 -1.46 6.17 -4.02
N LYS A 35 -0.90 5.29 -4.84
CA LYS A 35 -0.99 5.38 -6.31
C LYS A 35 -2.46 5.46 -6.74
N GLN A 36 -2.80 6.47 -7.52
CA GLN A 36 -4.15 6.63 -8.06
C GLN A 36 -4.46 5.50 -9.03
N ARG A 37 -5.73 5.09 -9.07
CA ARG A 37 -6.19 4.09 -10.06
C ARG A 37 -5.98 4.65 -11.45
N SER A 38 -5.37 3.84 -12.31
CA SER A 38 -5.09 4.20 -13.70
C SER A 38 -5.27 2.96 -14.57
N ARG A 39 -5.47 3.16 -15.87
CA ARG A 39 -5.58 2.09 -16.86
C ARG A 39 -4.36 1.14 -16.93
N TRP A 40 -3.22 1.55 -16.37
CA TRP A 40 -1.95 0.80 -16.39
C TRP A 40 -1.76 -0.10 -15.17
N GLN A 41 -2.78 -0.23 -14.34
CA GLN A 41 -2.76 -1.14 -13.20
C GLN A 41 -3.48 -2.43 -13.60
N SER A 42 -2.93 -3.57 -13.19
CA SER A 42 -3.57 -4.86 -13.40
C SER A 42 -4.80 -5.02 -12.50
N GLY A 43 -5.76 -5.80 -12.96
CA GLY A 43 -6.99 -6.03 -12.24
C GLY A 43 -7.92 -7.00 -12.96
N ILE A 44 -9.14 -7.09 -12.46
CA ILE A 44 -10.20 -7.94 -13.02
C ILE A 44 -11.34 -7.06 -13.48
N CYS A 45 -11.81 -7.27 -14.71
CA CYS A 45 -13.01 -6.62 -15.20
C CYS A 45 -14.22 -7.33 -14.59
N LYS A 46 -15.07 -6.62 -13.84
CA LYS A 46 -16.27 -7.23 -13.23
C LYS A 46 -17.35 -7.56 -14.25
N ILE A 47 -17.29 -6.96 -15.45
CA ILE A 47 -18.27 -7.18 -16.52
C ILE A 47 -17.94 -8.47 -17.28
N CYS A 48 -16.67 -8.66 -17.66
CA CYS A 48 -16.22 -9.89 -18.36
C CYS A 48 -15.82 -11.02 -17.41
N GLY A 49 -15.35 -10.70 -16.19
CA GLY A 49 -14.62 -11.65 -15.34
C GLY A 49 -13.18 -11.92 -15.79
N GLU A 50 -12.69 -11.26 -16.84
CA GLU A 50 -11.33 -11.43 -17.36
C GLU A 50 -10.30 -10.65 -16.54
N TYR A 51 -9.13 -11.27 -16.34
CA TYR A 51 -7.95 -10.59 -15.80
C TYR A 51 -7.26 -9.80 -16.91
N PHE A 52 -6.81 -8.60 -16.60
CA PHE A 52 -6.05 -7.77 -17.53
C PHE A 52 -4.83 -7.17 -16.82
N ASP A 53 -3.73 -7.02 -17.57
CA ASP A 53 -2.54 -6.30 -17.10
C ASP A 53 -2.67 -4.79 -17.27
N CYS A 54 -3.35 -4.36 -18.33
CA CYS A 54 -3.75 -2.98 -18.56
C CYS A 54 -5.10 -2.92 -19.30
N ILE A 55 -5.86 -1.86 -19.08
CA ILE A 55 -7.15 -1.64 -19.75
C ILE A 55 -6.86 -1.01 -21.11
N THR A 56 -7.19 -1.70 -22.19
CA THR A 56 -7.10 -1.15 -23.55
C THR A 56 -8.35 -0.33 -23.90
N ASN A 57 -8.23 0.58 -24.88
CA ASN A 57 -9.40 1.35 -25.34
C ASN A 57 -10.44 0.43 -25.99
N GLU A 58 -10.00 -0.61 -26.71
CA GLU A 58 -10.89 -1.61 -27.29
C GLU A 58 -11.74 -2.31 -26.21
N HIS A 59 -11.12 -2.71 -25.09
CA HIS A 59 -11.83 -3.33 -23.98
C HIS A 59 -12.85 -2.37 -23.36
N ALA A 60 -12.51 -1.08 -23.24
CA ALA A 60 -13.42 -0.05 -22.75
C ALA A 60 -14.63 0.16 -23.68
N HIS A 61 -14.39 0.25 -25.00
CA HIS A 61 -15.45 0.40 -26.00
C HIS A 61 -16.38 -0.81 -26.07
N ARG A 62 -15.86 -2.03 -25.86
CA ARG A 62 -16.68 -3.25 -25.77
C ARG A 62 -17.75 -3.16 -24.67
N HIS A 63 -17.47 -2.40 -23.62
CA HIS A 63 -18.38 -2.17 -22.50
C HIS A 63 -19.10 -0.81 -22.56
N GLY A 64 -18.99 -0.09 -23.68
CA GLY A 64 -19.68 1.20 -23.87
C GLY A 64 -19.03 2.38 -23.15
N PHE A 65 -17.81 2.23 -22.63
CA PHE A 65 -17.06 3.37 -22.08
C PHE A 65 -16.44 4.20 -23.20
N LYS A 66 -16.38 5.52 -22.99
CA LYS A 66 -15.76 6.46 -23.93
C LYS A 66 -14.25 6.20 -24.07
N ASP A 67 -13.58 5.94 -22.94
CA ASP A 67 -12.13 5.78 -22.88
C ASP A 67 -11.76 4.75 -21.79
N ALA A 68 -10.59 4.11 -21.92
CA ALA A 68 -10.08 3.20 -20.91
C ALA A 68 -9.86 3.85 -19.53
N ASP A 69 -9.51 5.13 -19.50
CA ASP A 69 -9.38 5.87 -18.24
C ASP A 69 -10.75 6.10 -17.56
N ALA A 70 -11.82 6.26 -18.35
CA ALA A 70 -13.17 6.32 -17.81
C ALA A 70 -13.57 4.98 -17.19
N MET A 71 -13.22 3.87 -17.85
CA MET A 71 -13.43 2.53 -17.31
C MET A 71 -12.62 2.30 -16.04
N ALA A 72 -11.34 2.70 -16.00
CA ALA A 72 -10.45 2.55 -14.84
C ALA A 72 -10.91 3.35 -13.61
N LYS A 73 -11.60 4.48 -13.81
CA LYS A 73 -12.15 5.31 -12.74
C LYS A 73 -13.54 4.85 -12.27
N SER A 74 -14.19 3.99 -13.04
CA SER A 74 -15.50 3.42 -12.71
C SER A 74 -15.39 2.21 -11.77
N ASP A 75 -16.52 1.75 -11.25
CA ASP A 75 -16.61 0.53 -10.43
C ASP A 75 -16.68 -0.77 -11.25
N ALA A 76 -16.58 -0.69 -12.58
CA ALA A 76 -16.57 -1.84 -13.49
C ALA A 76 -15.30 -2.70 -13.35
N VAL A 77 -14.29 -2.21 -12.65
CA VAL A 77 -12.99 -2.86 -12.53
C VAL A 77 -12.61 -3.02 -11.08
N ASP A 78 -12.12 -4.21 -10.71
CA ASP A 78 -11.50 -4.47 -9.42
C ASP A 78 -9.98 -4.49 -9.54
N PHE A 79 -9.34 -3.48 -8.95
CA PHE A 79 -7.89 -3.36 -8.84
C PHE A 79 -7.34 -3.95 -7.52
N GLY A 80 -8.19 -4.66 -6.76
CA GLY A 80 -7.85 -5.22 -5.46
C GLY A 80 -8.00 -4.25 -4.28
N LYS A 81 -7.82 -4.79 -3.07
CA LYS A 81 -7.92 -4.01 -1.82
C LYS A 81 -6.71 -3.09 -1.69
N ARG A 82 -6.95 -1.78 -1.63
CA ARG A 82 -5.97 -0.82 -1.10
C ARG A 82 -5.81 -1.06 0.40
N VAL A 83 -4.57 -0.98 0.90
CA VAL A 83 -4.34 -0.72 2.33
C VAL A 83 -4.96 0.67 2.59
N ARG A 84 -6.13 0.70 3.24
CA ARG A 84 -6.88 1.94 3.49
C ARG A 84 -6.19 2.75 4.59
N ARG A 85 -6.35 4.08 4.47
CA ARG A 85 -5.89 5.11 5.41
C ARG A 85 -6.57 4.97 6.76
#